data_AF-A0A2A4M3F6-F1
#
_entry.id   AF-A0A2A4M3F6-F1
#
_cell.length_a   1.000
_cell.length_b   1.000
_cell.length_c   1.000
_cell.angle_alpha   90.00
_cell.angle_beta   90.00
_cell.angle_gamma   90.00
#
_symmetry.space_group_name_H-M   'P 1'
#
loop_
_entity.id
_entity.type
_entity.pdbx_description
1 polymer ?
#
loop_
_entity_poly.entity_id
_entity_poly.type
_entity_poly.pdbx_seq_one_letter_code
_entity_poly.pdbx_strand_id
1 'polypeptide(L)' 'DFGFNVVKDPVHVHDLNATLLHLLGFDHERLTFRFQGRDFRLTDVHGNVVKSVLA' A
#
# COMPACT_ATOMS: atom_id res chain seq x y z
N ASP A 1 -0.26 -29.42 6.53
CA ASP A 1 0.76 -29.30 5.46
C ASP A 1 0.19 -28.81 4.15
N PHE A 2 -0.41 -27.61 4.12
CA PHE A 2 -0.86 -27.00 2.87
C PHE A 2 -0.09 -25.70 2.65
N GLY A 3 0.54 -25.59 1.49
CA GLY A 3 1.34 -24.44 1.07
C GLY A 3 0.45 -23.26 0.68
N PHE A 4 -0.03 -22.51 1.68
CA PHE A 4 -0.80 -21.28 1.47
C PHE A 4 0.05 -20.00 1.54
N ASN A 5 1.38 -20.15 1.71
CA ASN A 5 2.28 -19.01 1.85
C ASN A 5 2.82 -18.56 0.49
N VAL A 6 3.09 -17.26 0.38
CA VAL A 6 3.71 -16.67 -0.80
C VAL A 6 5.12 -17.24 -0.99
N VAL A 7 5.39 -17.80 -2.17
CA VAL A 7 6.69 -18.42 -2.49
C VAL A 7 7.70 -17.45 -3.09
N LYS A 8 7.23 -16.32 -3.66
CA LYS A 8 8.08 -15.32 -4.31
C LYS A 8 7.37 -13.96 -4.36
N ASP A 9 8.14 -12.89 -4.21
CA ASP A 9 7.74 -11.49 -4.33
C ASP A 9 6.44 -11.14 -3.54
N PRO A 10 6.44 -11.31 -2.21
CA PRO A 10 5.27 -10.98 -1.40
C PRO A 10 4.97 -9.48 -1.46
N VAL A 11 3.69 -9.17 -1.63
CA VAL A 11 3.18 -7.80 -1.62
C VAL A 11 2.35 -7.60 -0.36
N HIS A 12 2.70 -6.60 0.43
CA HIS A 12 1.90 -6.23 1.60
C HIS A 12 0.61 -5.52 1.14
N VAL A 13 -0.47 -5.66 1.90
CA VAL A 13 -1.76 -5.02 1.57
C VAL A 13 -1.64 -3.49 1.44
N HIS A 14 -0.77 -2.87 2.25
CA HIS A 14 -0.50 -1.43 2.16
C HIS A 14 0.19 -1.03 0.85
N ASP A 15 1.11 -1.86 0.34
CA ASP A 15 1.82 -1.61 -0.92
C ASP A 15 0.87 -1.81 -2.11
N LEU A 16 -0.01 -2.81 -2.04
CA LEU A 16 -1.07 -3.01 -3.03
C LEU A 16 -2.00 -1.79 -3.10
N ASN A 17 -2.49 -1.32 -1.95
CA ASN A 17 -3.36 -0.15 -1.88
C ASN A 17 -2.65 1.13 -2.34
N ALA A 18 -1.37 1.32 -1.99
CA ALA A 18 -0.55 2.43 -2.48
C ALA A 18 -0.42 2.41 -4.01
N THR A 19 -0.22 1.23 -4.59
CA THR A 19 -0.12 1.02 -6.04
C THR A 19 -1.44 1.30 -6.74
N LEU A 20 -2.57 0.87 -6.17
CA LEU A 20 -3.89 1.17 -6.72
C LEU A 20 -4.17 2.67 -6.73
N LEU A 21 -3.90 3.37 -5.63
CA LEU A 21 -4.05 4.83 -5.57
C LEU A 21 -3.14 5.54 -6.58
N HIS A 22 -1.90 5.07 -6.73
CA HIS A 22 -0.97 5.58 -7.75
C HIS A 22 -1.52 5.44 -9.17
N LEU A 23 -2.08 4.28 -9.52
CA LEU A 23 -2.70 4.04 -10.84
C LEU A 23 -3.92 4.92 -11.10
N LEU A 24 -4.65 5.31 -10.05
CA LEU A 24 -5.76 6.26 -10.13
C LEU A 24 -5.31 7.73 -10.20
N GLY A 25 -3.99 7.98 -10.21
CA GLY A 25 -3.42 9.33 -10.26
C GLY A 25 -3.32 10.04 -8.91
N PHE A 26 -3.50 9.31 -7.81
CA PHE A 26 -3.37 9.86 -6.46
C PHE A 26 -2.01 9.58 -5.85
N ASP A 27 -1.50 10.56 -5.11
CA ASP A 27 -0.39 10.36 -4.18
C ASP A 27 -0.98 9.98 -2.81
N HIS A 28 -0.83 8.71 -2.44
CA HIS A 28 -1.40 8.17 -1.20
C HIS A 28 -0.84 8.81 0.06
N GLU A 29 0.36 9.40 0.01
CA GLU A 29 0.97 10.06 1.17
C GLU A 29 0.32 11.41 1.46
N ARG A 30 -0.22 12.05 0.42
CA ARG A 30 -0.94 13.32 0.52
C ARG A 30 -2.37 13.16 1.05
N LEU A 31 -2.89 11.93 1.10
CA LEU A 31 -4.19 11.59 1.69
C LEU A 31 -4.09 11.31 3.20
N THR A 32 -3.11 11.94 3.86
CA THR A 32 -2.88 11.80 5.31
C THR A 32 -3.65 12.87 6.07
N PHE A 33 -4.37 12.47 7.12
CA PHE A 33 -5.05 13.38 8.04
C PHE A 33 -4.75 13.03 9.50
N ARG A 34 -4.68 14.05 10.35
CA ARG A 34 -4.39 13.91 11.79
C ARG A 34 -5.71 13.75 12.57
N PHE A 35 -5.83 12.68 13.33
CA PHE A 35 -6.97 12.42 14.21
C PHE A 35 -6.50 11.83 15.54
N GLN A 36 -7.02 12.32 16.68
CA GLN A 36 -6.61 11.88 18.02
C GLN A 36 -5.07 11.77 18.23
N GLY A 37 -4.32 12.72 17.67
CA GLY A 37 -2.86 12.74 17.79
C GLY A 37 -2.10 11.76 16.87
N ARG A 38 -2.78 10.95 16.05
CA ARG A 38 -2.16 10.02 15.08
C ARG A 38 -2.44 10.43 13.64
N ASP A 39 -1.48 10.21 12.76
CA ASP A 39 -1.67 10.33 11.31
C ASP A 39 -2.37 9.09 10.74
N PHE A 40 -3.43 9.31 9.97
CA PHE A 40 -4.21 8.27 9.31
C PHE A 40 -4.19 8.47 7.80
N ARG A 41 -4.02 7.37 7.05
CA ARG A 41 -4.19 7.29 5.59
C ARG A 41 -4.61 5.87 5.20
N LEU A 42 -5.14 5.69 3.98
CA LEU A 42 -5.69 4.40 3.52
C LEU A 42 -4.64 3.27 3.49
N THR A 43 -3.37 3.62 3.33
CA THR A 43 -2.25 2.68 3.33
C THR A 43 -1.60 2.53 4.71
N ASP A 44 -2.25 3.02 5.78
CA ASP A 44 -1.65 3.27 7.11
C ASP A 44 -0.37 4.13 6.99
N VAL A 45 0.43 4.31 8.03
CA VAL A 45 1.74 5.02 7.97
C VAL A 45 2.82 4.29 7.14
N HIS A 46 2.41 3.31 6.34
CA HIS A 46 3.25 2.45 5.49
C HIS A 46 2.72 2.45 4.04
N GLY A 47 3.26 1.55 3.21
CA GLY A 47 2.89 1.41 1.81
C GLY A 47 3.92 2.04 0.87
N ASN A 48 4.42 1.25 -0.07
CA ASN A 48 5.25 1.67 -1.20
C ASN A 48 4.58 1.24 -2.50
N VAL A 49 4.68 2.08 -3.53
CA VAL A 49 4.21 1.71 -4.87
C VAL A 49 5.05 0.54 -5.40
N VAL A 50 4.38 -0.56 -5.76
CA VAL A 50 4.99 -1.78 -6.30
C VAL A 50 5.35 -1.53 -7.76
N LYS A 51 6.55 -1.01 -8.01
CA LYS A 51 6.98 -0.64 -9.36
C LYS A 51 7.08 -1.81 -10.33
N SER A 52 7.30 -3.03 -9.83
CA SER A 52 7.45 -4.24 -10.66
C SER A 52 6.16 -4.65 -11.38
N VAL A 53 4.99 -4.15 -10.98
CA VAL A 53 3.69 -4.50 -11.59
C VAL A 53 3.11 -3.38 -12.44
N LEU A 54 3.81 -2.25 -12.57
CA LEU A 54 3.41 -1.14 -13.44
C LEU A 54 3.77 -1.46 -14.90
N ALA A 55 2.93 -0.99 -15.85
CA ALA A 55 3.07 -1.22 -17.30
C ALA A 55 3.97 -0.19 -17.99
#